data_AF-A0A357HGK5-F1
#
_entry.id   AF-A0A357HGK5-F1
#
_cell.length_a   1.000
_cell.length_b   1.000
_cell.length_c   1.000
_cell.angle_alpha   90.00
_cell.angle_beta   90.00
_cell.angle_gamma   90.00
#
_symmetry.space_group_name_H-M   'P 1'
#
loop_
_entity.id
_entity.type
_entity.pdbx_description
1 polymer ?
#
loop_
_entity_poly.entity_id
_entity_poly.type
_entity_poly.pdbx_seq_one_letter_code
_entity_poly.pdbx_strand_id
1 'polypeptide(L)' 'MVSEHKTDQSLEFEVGTSIFIDNREWTIAEKQTGLIKLQRDSIDGTSKIMDATEAELQELVKKSQHQLED' A
#
# COMPACT_ATOMS: atom_id res chain seq x y z
N MET A 1 -18.66 -25.25 -12.77
CA MET A 1 -18.21 -23.98 -13.35
C MET A 1 -18.06 -23.03 -12.18
N VAL A 2 -16.92 -23.06 -11.49
CA VAL A 2 -16.68 -22.16 -10.36
C VAL A 2 -16.00 -20.94 -10.93
N SER A 3 -16.63 -19.79 -10.75
CA SER A 3 -16.14 -18.51 -11.26
C SER A 3 -14.71 -18.33 -10.80
N GLU A 4 -13.77 -18.38 -11.74
CA GLU A 4 -12.46 -17.78 -11.59
C GLU A 4 -12.72 -16.28 -11.46
N HIS A 5 -13.04 -15.84 -10.25
CA HIS A 5 -12.67 -14.51 -9.81
C HIS A 5 -11.14 -14.51 -9.86
N LYS A 6 -10.60 -14.26 -11.05
CA LYS A 6 -9.44 -13.39 -11.18
C LYS A 6 -9.87 -12.14 -10.42
N THR A 7 -9.62 -12.15 -9.11
CA THR A 7 -9.38 -10.93 -8.37
C THR A 7 -8.27 -10.31 -9.17
N ASP A 8 -8.64 -9.44 -10.09
CA ASP A 8 -7.78 -8.42 -10.62
C ASP A 8 -7.41 -7.64 -9.36
N GLN A 9 -6.42 -8.15 -8.64
CA GLN A 9 -5.92 -7.60 -7.38
C GLN A 9 -5.06 -6.40 -7.77
N SER A 10 -5.59 -5.56 -8.65
CA SER A 10 -5.29 -4.16 -8.73
C SER A 10 -5.59 -3.65 -7.33
N LEU A 11 -4.55 -3.53 -6.51
CA LEU A 11 -4.64 -2.89 -5.21
C LEU A 11 -5.25 -1.51 -5.51
N GLU A 12 -6.51 -1.32 -5.16
CA GLU A 12 -7.13 -0.01 -5.36
C GLU A 12 -6.52 0.92 -4.31
N PHE A 13 -5.49 1.63 -4.73
CA PHE A 13 -4.80 2.63 -3.92
C PHE A 13 -5.71 3.86 -3.77
N GLU A 14 -6.74 3.72 -2.95
CA GLU A 14 -7.71 4.76 -2.62
C GLU A 14 -7.28 5.56 -1.39
N VAL A 15 -7.56 6.86 -1.38
CA VAL A 15 -7.28 7.72 -0.23
C VAL A 15 -8.09 7.25 0.98
N GLY A 16 -7.41 7.03 2.11
CA GLY A 16 -7.97 6.45 3.33
C GLY A 16 -7.74 4.94 3.45
N THR A 17 -7.29 4.26 2.39
CA THR A 17 -6.92 2.84 2.46
C THR A 17 -5.61 2.67 3.21
N SER A 18 -5.59 1.75 4.16
CA SER A 18 -4.37 1.30 4.84
C SER A 18 -3.75 0.11 4.11
N ILE A 19 -2.43 0.15 3.95
CA ILE A 19 -1.63 -0.89 3.32
C ILE A 19 -0.42 -1.22 4.21
N PHE A 20 0.05 -2.46 4.13
CA PHE A 20 1.23 -2.89 4.87
C PHE A 20 2.45 -2.91 3.97
N ILE A 21 3.45 -2.12 4.33
CA ILE A 21 4.74 -2.05 3.66
C ILE A 21 5.83 -2.19 4.72
N ASP A 22 6.76 -3.13 4.52
CA ASP A 22 7.92 -3.36 5.40
C ASP A 22 7.50 -3.60 6.87
N ASN A 23 6.47 -4.43 7.07
CA ASN A 23 5.88 -4.72 8.38
C ASN A 23 5.37 -3.48 9.13
N ARG A 24 5.01 -2.42 8.39
CA ARG A 24 4.44 -1.20 8.94
C ARG A 24 3.19 -0.83 8.17
N GLU A 25 2.17 -0.38 8.90
CA GLU A 25 0.96 0.13 8.29
C GLU A 25 1.19 1.56 7.80
N TRP A 26 0.77 1.82 6.58
CA TRP A 26 0.76 3.12 5.93
C TRP A 26 -0.64 3.40 5.40
N THR A 27 -1.13 4.61 5.55
CA THR A 27 -2.43 5.03 5.04
C THR A 27 -2.23 5.93 3.84
N ILE A 28 -2.99 5.71 2.77
CA ILE A 28 -2.94 6.57 1.59
C ILE A 28 -3.57 7.91 1.94
N ALA A 29 -2.76 8.96 2.02
CA ALA A 29 -3.21 10.30 2.36
C ALA A 29 -3.66 11.08 1.11
N GLU A 30 -3.02 10.86 -0.03
CA GLU A 30 -3.35 11.57 -1.27
C GLU A 30 -2.99 10.71 -2.49
N LYS A 31 -3.86 10.70 -3.50
CA LYS A 31 -3.59 10.09 -4.80
C LYS A 31 -3.55 11.19 -5.86
N GLN A 32 -2.39 11.38 -6.48
CA GLN A 32 -2.20 12.21 -7.65
C GLN A 32 -2.00 11.33 -8.90
N THR A 33 -2.02 11.93 -10.09
CA THR A 33 -1.79 11.16 -11.32
C THR A 33 -0.33 10.65 -11.35
N GLY A 34 -0.15 9.33 -11.21
CA GLY A 34 1.17 8.68 -11.19
C GLY A 34 1.94 8.75 -9.86
N LEU A 35 1.43 9.44 -8.84
CA LEU A 35 2.08 9.56 -7.53
C LEU A 35 1.07 9.39 -6.41
N ILE A 36 1.43 8.63 -5.39
CA ILE A 36 0.58 8.30 -4.24
C ILE A 36 1.37 8.68 -2.99
N LYS A 37 0.78 9.53 -2.16
CA LYS A 37 1.33 9.87 -0.85
C LYS A 37 0.75 8.96 0.20
N LEU A 38 1.66 8.35 0.94
CA LEU A 38 1.40 7.53 2.10
C LEU A 38 1.76 8.34 3.33
N GLN A 39 0.90 8.29 4.32
CA GLN A 39 1.15 8.83 5.63
C GLN A 39 1.04 7.70 6.64
N ARG A 40 1.93 7.69 7.62
CA ARG A 40 1.77 6.87 8.81
C ARG A 40 2.05 7.70 10.04
N ASP A 41 1.28 7.45 11.08
CA ASP A 41 1.54 8.05 12.37
C ASP A 41 2.47 7.14 13.18
N SER A 42 3.53 7.70 13.76
CA SER A 42 4.39 6.95 14.69
C SER A 42 3.90 7.22 16.11
N ILE A 43 4.03 6.23 17.00
CA ILE A 43 3.69 6.34 18.43
C ILE A 43 4.38 7.52 19.15
N ASP A 44 5.47 8.02 18.57
CA ASP A 44 6.24 9.18 19.03
C ASP A 44 5.54 10.53 18.73
N GLY A 45 4.38 10.51 18.07
CA GLY A 45 3.67 11.72 17.60
C GLY A 45 4.27 12.32 16.33
N THR A 46 5.24 11.64 15.71
CA THR A 46 5.82 12.04 14.42
C THR A 46 5.10 11.31 13.29
N SER A 47 4.38 12.06 12.46
CA SER A 47 3.85 11.54 11.19
C SER A 47 4.97 11.44 10.17
N LYS A 48 5.08 10.29 9.50
CA LYS A 48 5.98 10.08 8.36
C LYS A 48 5.17 10.09 7.08
N ILE A 49 5.69 10.80 6.08
CA ILE A 49 5.11 10.86 4.74
C ILE A 49 6.09 10.18 3.78
N MET A 50 5.56 9.40 2.86
CA MET A 50 6.30 8.73 1.79
C MET A 50 5.53 8.90 0.50
N ASP A 51 6.17 9.48 -0.51
CA ASP A 51 5.68 9.51 -1.88
C ASP A 51 6.19 8.29 -2.64
N ALA A 52 5.28 7.59 -3.32
CA ALA A 52 5.59 6.43 -4.14
C ALA A 52 4.71 6.45 -5.39
N THR A 53 5.22 5.93 -6.50
CA THR A 53 4.37 5.69 -7.67
C THR A 53 3.52 4.45 -7.44
N GLU A 54 2.44 4.30 -8.21
CA GLU A 54 1.59 3.10 -8.15
C GLU A 54 2.39 1.81 -8.37
N ALA A 55 3.35 1.84 -9.31
CA ALA A 55 4.23 0.70 -9.60
C ALA A 55 5.14 0.36 -8.41
N GLU A 56 5.82 1.36 -7.84
CA GLU A 56 6.68 1.17 -6.64
C GLU A 56 5.85 0.62 -5.48
N LEU A 57 4.65 1.15 -5.27
CA LEU A 57 3.72 0.69 -4.24
C LEU A 57 3.31 -0.76 -4.41
N GLN A 58 2.98 -1.18 -5.64
CA GLN A 58 2.69 -2.58 -5.93
C GLN A 58 3.88 -3.48 -5.65
N GLU A 59 5.10 -3.09 -6.03
CA GLU A 59 6.32 -3.86 -5.74
C GLU A 59 6.59 -3.96 -4.24
N LEU A 60 6.44 -2.86 -3.50
CA LEU A 60 6.62 -2.81 -2.05
C LEU A 60 5.61 -3.68 -1.31
N VAL A 61 4.33 -3.62 -1.69
CA VAL A 61 3.26 -4.43 -1.11
C VAL A 61 3.47 -5.91 -1.44
N LYS A 62 3.87 -6.23 -2.68
CA LYS A 62 4.18 -7.61 -3.08
C LYS A 62 5.37 -8.17 -2.32
N LYS A 63 6.45 -7.39 -2.16
CA LYS A 63 7.64 -7.77 -1.39
C LYS A 63 7.32 -7.94 0.11
N SER A 64 6.41 -7.13 0.63
CA SER A 64 5.99 -7.22 2.03
C SER A 64 5.10 -8.44 2.30
N GLN A 65 4.17 -8.76 1.40
CA GLN A 65 3.36 -9.98 1.49
C GLN A 65 4.21 -11.24 1.40
N HIS A 66 5.22 -11.26 0.53
CA HIS A 66 6.10 -12.42 0.36
C HIS A 66 6.94 -12.76 1.61
N GLN A 67 7.19 -11.78 2.50
CA GLN A 67 7.92 -12.02 3.75
C GLN A 67 7.05 -12.57 4.89
N LEU A 68 5.74 -12.71 4.70
CA LEU A 68 4.83 -13.27 5.72
C LEU A 68 4.59 -14.78 5.52
N GLU A 69 5.09 -15.37 4.44
CA GLU A 69 4.88 -16.79 4.07
C GLU A 69 6.04 -17.74 4.42
N ASP A 70 7.15 -17.26 5.02
CA ASP A 70 8.30 -18.08 5.44
C ASP A 70 8.37 -18.32 6.97
#